data_AF-A0A953X732-F1
#
_entry.id   AF-A0A953X732-F1
#
_cell.length_a   1.000
_cell.length_b   1.000
_cell.length_c   1.000
_cell.angle_alpha   90.00
_cell.angle_beta   90.00
_cell.angle_gamma   90.00
#
_symmetry.space_group_name_H-M   'P 1'
#
loop_
_entity.id
_entity.type
_entity.pdbx_description
1 polymer ?
#
loop_
_entity_poly.entity_id
_entity_poly.type
_entity_poly.pdbx_seq_one_letter_code
_entity_poly.pdbx_strand_id
1 'polypeptide(L)'
;MRLKWTIAGVIFLMAVALGLKAWDEHQRADAVLLSSLQAETVALAGRIEGRAEMVETAIRLVANGKAQGSSIAADTPGVDVVMPLSDAALAPEGSRLKSAATVAEDLYTSGQRTGLTDLGDIVLVSETGKHIMVALAPAGTWLPAATGNHQVSLVQGGRKVLAGDPTVRPASGLAGARPAHFARGKGLERSAAACTPIDGGGLAVCSAVRTDLLTLDDLVSLLIFALLLAAPILAITGLMSRLSRKQAEVIVEAAREEQADRIMTTVMRGARAGYWEWTDDMSDLFLSDATGELLGLRGIEHISVEDLMDHVHPEHRERLREAFVKSRSIGWIQTSFATASS
;
A
#
# COMPACT_ATOMS: atom_id res chain seq x y z
N MET A 1 -0.77 18.21 -26.99
CA MET A 1 -0.18 18.36 -25.64
C MET A 1 -1.12 17.89 -24.52
N ARG A 2 -2.40 18.30 -24.49
CA ARG A 2 -3.38 17.93 -23.44
C ARG A 2 -3.53 16.42 -23.16
N LEU A 3 -3.56 15.56 -24.19
CA LEU A 3 -3.74 14.11 -24.03
C LEU A 3 -2.59 13.39 -23.28
N LYS A 4 -1.35 13.86 -23.43
CA LYS A 4 -0.19 13.28 -22.72
C LYS A 4 -0.28 13.56 -21.21
N TRP A 5 -0.76 14.75 -20.84
CA TRP A 5 -0.95 15.15 -19.45
C TRP A 5 -2.13 14.43 -18.79
N THR A 6 -3.22 14.16 -19.53
CA THR A 6 -4.35 13.40 -18.97
C THR A 6 -3.95 11.95 -18.68
N ILE A 7 -3.20 11.30 -19.56
CA ILE A 7 -2.73 9.92 -19.34
C ILE A 7 -1.76 9.87 -18.15
N ALA A 8 -0.78 10.77 -18.09
CA ALA A 8 0.13 10.86 -16.95
C ALA A 8 -0.62 11.09 -15.64
N GLY A 9 -1.66 11.94 -15.66
CA GLY A 9 -2.54 12.17 -14.52
C GLY A 9 -3.28 10.92 -14.06
N VAL A 10 -3.85 10.14 -14.98
CA VAL A 10 -4.55 8.89 -14.65
C VAL A 10 -3.60 7.86 -14.03
N ILE A 11 -2.41 7.67 -14.61
CA ILE A 11 -1.41 6.73 -14.08
C ILE A 11 -0.98 7.14 -12.67
N PHE A 12 -0.71 8.43 -12.46
CA PHE A 12 -0.36 8.96 -11.15
C PHE A 12 -1.49 8.72 -10.13
N LEU A 13 -2.74 8.99 -10.53
CA LEU A 13 -3.90 8.81 -9.65
C LEU A 13 -4.10 7.34 -9.27
N MET A 14 -3.91 6.41 -10.22
CA MET A 14 -3.97 4.97 -9.92
C MET A 14 -2.83 4.52 -8.99
N ALA A 15 -1.61 5.02 -9.19
CA ALA A 15 -0.48 4.71 -8.32
C ALA A 15 -0.71 5.21 -6.89
N VAL A 16 -1.24 6.44 -6.75
CA VAL A 16 -1.64 7.00 -5.45
C VAL A 16 -2.76 6.18 -4.80
N ALA A 17 -3.78 5.79 -5.56
CA ALA A 17 -4.88 4.97 -5.05
C ALA A 17 -4.40 3.61 -4.53
N LEU A 18 -3.48 2.96 -5.23
CA LEU A 18 -2.89 1.68 -4.80
C LEU A 18 -1.98 1.85 -3.58
N GLY A 19 -1.19 2.92 -3.53
CA GLY A 19 -0.39 3.25 -2.34
C GLY A 19 -1.26 3.49 -1.11
N LEU A 20 -2.36 4.23 -1.27
CA LEU A 20 -3.34 4.45 -0.20
C LEU A 20 -4.01 3.15 0.25
N LYS A 21 -4.32 2.24 -0.68
CA LYS A 21 -4.91 0.94 -0.36
C LYS A 21 -3.92 0.06 0.42
N ALA A 22 -2.69 -0.07 -0.06
CA ALA A 22 -1.65 -0.84 0.64
C ALA A 22 -1.39 -0.29 2.05
N TRP A 23 -1.42 1.04 2.20
CA TRP A 23 -1.33 1.69 3.50
C TRP A 23 -2.51 1.36 4.42
N ASP A 24 -3.75 1.41 3.92
CA ASP A 24 -4.94 1.04 4.70
C ASP A 24 -4.91 -0.44 5.13
N GLU A 25 -4.50 -1.35 4.25
CA GLU A 25 -4.31 -2.77 4.58
C GLU A 25 -3.26 -2.97 5.68
N HIS A 26 -2.12 -2.27 5.59
CA HIS A 26 -1.08 -2.32 6.62
C HIS A 26 -1.58 -1.76 7.97
N GLN A 27 -2.29 -0.63 7.97
CA GLN A 27 -2.86 -0.05 9.18
C GLN A 27 -3.90 -0.96 9.85
N ARG A 28 -4.72 -1.66 9.06
CA ARG A 28 -5.67 -2.65 9.57
C ARG A 28 -4.97 -3.85 10.18
N ALA A 29 -3.93 -4.37 9.52
CA ALA A 29 -3.13 -5.48 10.05
C ALA A 29 -2.47 -5.10 11.39
N ASP A 30 -1.91 -3.90 11.47
CA ASP A 30 -1.33 -3.35 12.69
C ASP A 30 -2.37 -3.21 13.82
N ALA A 31 -3.57 -2.71 13.52
CA ALA A 31 -4.65 -2.60 14.50
C ALA A 31 -5.13 -3.97 15.03
N VAL A 32 -5.22 -4.97 14.14
CA VAL A 32 -5.55 -6.35 14.51
C VAL A 32 -4.46 -6.94 15.41
N LEU A 33 -3.19 -6.73 15.07
CA LEU A 33 -2.07 -7.19 15.89
C LEU A 33 -2.12 -6.59 17.31
N LEU A 34 -2.32 -5.28 17.42
CA LEU A 34 -2.38 -4.60 18.72
C LEU A 34 -3.57 -5.08 19.56
N SER A 35 -4.76 -5.26 18.96
CA SER A 35 -5.94 -5.76 19.68
C SER A 35 -5.77 -7.22 20.14
N SER A 36 -5.18 -8.07 19.30
CA SER A 36 -4.81 -9.44 19.65
C SER A 36 -3.82 -9.47 20.82
N LEU A 37 -2.76 -8.67 20.76
CA LEU A 37 -1.76 -8.59 21.81
C LEU A 37 -2.36 -8.06 23.13
N GLN A 38 -3.26 -7.08 23.07
CA GLN A 38 -3.98 -6.59 24.23
C GLN A 38 -4.81 -7.70 24.87
N ALA A 39 -5.62 -8.41 24.09
CA ALA A 39 -6.45 -9.51 24.59
C ALA A 39 -5.61 -10.62 25.22
N GLU A 40 -4.47 -10.96 24.62
CA GLU A 40 -3.53 -11.95 25.16
C GLU A 40 -2.94 -11.50 26.51
N THR A 41 -2.52 -10.24 26.63
CA THR A 41 -1.99 -9.74 27.92
C THR A 41 -3.04 -9.71 29.02
N VAL A 42 -4.29 -9.38 28.70
CA VAL A 42 -5.41 -9.45 29.65
C VAL A 42 -5.66 -10.90 30.08
N ALA A 43 -5.64 -11.85 29.15
CA ALA A 43 -5.77 -13.26 29.47
C ALA A 43 -4.58 -13.81 30.30
N LEU A 44 -3.36 -13.32 30.06
CA LEU A 44 -2.18 -13.64 30.87
C LEU A 44 -2.28 -13.07 32.28
N ALA A 45 -2.71 -11.81 32.42
CA ALA A 45 -2.96 -11.19 33.71
C ALA A 45 -3.99 -11.98 34.51
N GLY A 46 -5.15 -12.29 33.92
CA GLY A 46 -6.19 -13.10 34.57
C GLY A 46 -5.72 -14.53 34.94
N ARG A 47 -4.83 -15.14 34.16
CA ARG A 47 -4.22 -16.44 34.52
C ARG A 47 -3.31 -16.33 35.74
N ILE A 48 -2.52 -15.28 35.84
CA ILE A 48 -1.62 -15.04 36.97
C ILE A 48 -2.42 -14.68 38.23
N GLU A 49 -3.47 -13.87 38.07
CA GLU A 49 -4.41 -13.53 39.13
C GLU A 49 -5.14 -14.77 39.66
N GLY A 50 -5.68 -15.63 38.78
CA GLY A 50 -6.33 -16.87 39.20
C GLY A 50 -5.35 -17.82 39.92
N ARG A 51 -4.07 -17.85 39.52
CA ARG A 51 -3.04 -18.58 40.29
C ARG A 51 -2.82 -17.96 41.66
N ALA A 52 -2.68 -16.64 41.74
CA ALA A 52 -2.52 -15.93 43.00
C ALA A 52 -3.68 -16.21 43.98
N GLU A 53 -4.93 -16.21 43.48
CA GLU A 53 -6.13 -16.51 44.28
C GLU A 53 -6.15 -17.97 44.77
N MET A 54 -5.73 -18.93 43.93
CA MET A 54 -5.55 -20.33 44.37
C MET A 54 -4.52 -20.45 45.48
N VAL A 55 -3.39 -19.75 45.37
CA VAL A 55 -2.37 -19.72 46.43
C VAL A 55 -2.91 -19.08 47.70
N GLU A 56 -3.63 -17.96 47.61
CA GLU A 56 -4.25 -17.30 48.77
C GLU A 56 -5.22 -18.25 49.49
N THR A 57 -6.06 -18.96 48.74
CA THR A 57 -6.98 -19.96 49.28
C THR A 57 -6.23 -21.08 49.98
N ALA A 58 -5.12 -21.55 49.40
CA ALA A 58 -4.27 -22.58 49.97
C ALA A 58 -3.61 -22.09 51.28
N ILE A 59 -3.06 -20.87 51.30
CA ILE A 59 -2.50 -20.24 52.50
C ILE A 59 -3.53 -20.22 53.64
N ARG A 60 -4.77 -19.82 53.35
CA ARG A 60 -5.84 -19.78 54.37
C ARG A 60 -6.17 -21.17 54.92
N LEU A 61 -6.02 -22.24 54.14
CA LEU A 61 -6.19 -23.61 54.62
C LEU A 61 -5.07 -24.03 55.58
N VAL A 62 -3.81 -23.67 55.28
CA VAL A 62 -2.66 -23.91 56.18
C VAL A 62 -2.80 -23.14 57.47
N ALA A 63 -3.13 -21.85 57.39
CA ALA A 63 -3.23 -21.00 58.57
C ALA A 63 -4.36 -21.43 59.52
N ASN A 64 -5.40 -22.09 59.02
CA ASN A 64 -6.46 -22.67 59.85
C ASN A 64 -6.12 -24.07 60.41
N GLY A 65 -4.87 -24.53 60.26
CA GLY A 65 -4.39 -25.81 60.78
C GLY A 65 -4.91 -27.04 60.02
N LYS A 66 -5.52 -26.85 58.84
CA LYS A 66 -6.09 -27.94 58.05
C LYS A 66 -5.05 -28.60 57.12
N ALA A 67 -3.86 -28.01 56.96
CA ALA A 67 -2.77 -28.51 56.14
C ALA A 67 -1.39 -28.01 56.63
N GLN A 68 -0.33 -28.74 56.32
CA GLN A 68 1.06 -28.29 56.54
C GLN A 68 1.55 -27.49 55.32
N GLY A 69 2.35 -26.44 55.53
CA GLY A 69 2.86 -25.57 54.45
C GLY A 69 3.68 -26.32 53.37
N SER A 70 4.38 -27.40 53.75
CA SER A 70 5.10 -28.27 52.82
C SER A 70 4.19 -29.12 51.93
N SER A 71 3.03 -29.57 52.43
CA SER A 71 2.02 -30.27 51.63
C SER A 71 1.43 -29.32 50.58
N ILE A 72 1.15 -28.07 50.96
CA ILE A 72 0.57 -27.09 50.05
C ILE A 72 1.54 -26.65 48.96
N ALA A 73 2.82 -26.48 49.27
CA ALA A 73 3.83 -26.23 48.24
C ALA A 73 3.94 -27.40 47.25
N ALA A 74 3.82 -28.65 47.73
CA ALA A 74 3.80 -29.83 46.87
C ALA A 74 2.51 -29.94 46.03
N ASP A 75 1.36 -29.54 46.58
CA ASP A 75 0.04 -29.67 45.97
C ASP A 75 -0.35 -28.47 45.09
N THR A 76 0.38 -27.35 45.18
CA THR A 76 0.13 -26.11 44.42
C THR A 76 1.25 -25.89 43.39
N PRO A 77 1.02 -26.22 42.10
CA PRO A 77 2.05 -26.10 41.08
C PRO A 77 2.64 -24.69 40.98
N GLY A 78 3.96 -24.59 41.10
CA GLY A 78 4.69 -23.32 40.98
C GLY A 78 4.75 -22.49 42.25
N VAL A 79 4.42 -23.04 43.42
CA VAL A 79 4.72 -22.44 44.73
C VAL A 79 5.81 -23.26 45.41
N ASP A 80 6.93 -22.64 45.74
CA ASP A 80 8.05 -23.32 46.39
C ASP A 80 7.85 -23.41 47.91
N VAL A 81 7.33 -22.35 48.51
CA VAL A 81 7.29 -22.19 49.98
C VAL A 81 6.04 -21.44 50.42
N VAL A 82 5.43 -21.89 51.52
CA VAL A 82 4.39 -21.18 52.27
C VAL A 82 4.74 -21.20 53.76
N MET A 83 4.89 -20.04 54.39
CA MET A 83 5.26 -19.93 55.81
C MET A 83 4.84 -18.59 56.46
N PRO A 84 4.85 -18.48 57.79
CA PRO A 84 4.67 -17.20 58.47
C PRO A 84 5.76 -16.18 58.09
N LEU A 85 5.37 -14.92 57.96
CA LEU A 85 6.30 -13.80 57.70
C LEU A 85 7.40 -13.71 58.76
N SER A 86 7.05 -13.97 60.03
CA SER A 86 8.00 -14.01 61.15
C SER A 86 9.15 -14.98 60.92
N ASP A 87 8.85 -16.13 60.32
CA ASP A 87 9.82 -17.20 60.11
C ASP A 87 10.68 -16.92 58.88
N ALA A 88 10.06 -16.39 57.82
CA ALA A 88 10.77 -15.94 56.63
C ALA A 88 11.78 -14.81 56.95
N ALA A 89 11.44 -13.92 57.89
CA ALA A 89 12.28 -12.81 58.31
C ALA A 89 13.56 -13.24 59.05
N LEU A 90 13.58 -14.45 59.64
CA LEU A 90 14.74 -15.04 60.33
C LEU A 90 15.77 -15.66 59.36
N ALA A 91 15.45 -15.75 58.07
CA ALA A 91 16.35 -16.32 57.08
C ALA A 91 17.65 -15.48 56.93
N PRO A 92 18.79 -16.10 56.56
CA PRO A 92 20.05 -15.38 56.39
C PRO A 92 19.97 -14.29 55.31
N GLU A 93 20.76 -13.22 55.49
CA GLU A 93 20.91 -12.16 54.51
C GLU A 93 21.35 -12.70 53.14
N GLY A 94 20.77 -12.14 52.07
CA GLY A 94 21.01 -12.59 50.69
C GLY A 94 20.29 -13.88 50.27
N SER A 95 19.55 -14.54 51.18
CA SER A 95 18.71 -15.69 50.82
C SER A 95 17.43 -15.27 50.09
N ARG A 96 16.88 -16.18 49.27
CA ARG A 96 15.57 -16.00 48.60
C ARG A 96 14.46 -15.66 49.60
N LEU A 97 14.42 -16.36 50.73
CA LEU A 97 13.41 -16.15 51.78
C LEU A 97 13.55 -14.79 52.48
N LYS A 98 14.78 -14.32 52.73
CA LYS A 98 14.99 -12.99 53.33
C LYS A 98 14.58 -11.87 52.38
N SER A 99 14.90 -12.00 51.09
CA SER A 99 14.44 -11.08 50.05
C SER A 99 12.92 -11.06 49.95
N ALA A 100 12.29 -12.24 49.99
CA ALA A 100 10.83 -12.38 50.01
C ALA A 100 10.19 -11.75 51.25
N ALA A 101 10.76 -11.94 52.44
CA ALA A 101 10.26 -11.35 53.69
C ALA A 101 10.29 -9.82 53.64
N THR A 102 11.38 -9.24 53.14
CA THR A 102 11.52 -7.77 52.97
C THR A 102 10.43 -7.23 52.05
N VAL A 103 10.22 -7.88 50.90
CA VAL A 103 9.15 -7.50 49.98
C VAL A 103 7.76 -7.70 50.61
N ALA A 104 7.55 -8.78 51.36
CA ALA A 104 6.28 -9.03 52.03
C ALA A 104 5.94 -7.98 53.10
N GLU A 105 6.92 -7.46 53.84
CA GLU A 105 6.76 -6.35 54.79
C GLU A 105 6.34 -5.06 54.05
N ASP A 106 7.00 -4.74 52.93
CA ASP A 106 6.65 -3.59 52.09
C ASP A 106 5.24 -3.73 51.50
N LEU A 107 4.87 -4.93 51.06
CA LEU A 107 3.53 -5.22 50.54
C LEU A 107 2.47 -5.05 51.63
N TYR A 108 2.70 -5.61 52.81
CA TYR A 108 1.78 -5.47 53.94
C TYR A 108 1.58 -4.01 54.36
N THR A 109 2.67 -3.24 54.47
CA THR A 109 2.59 -1.82 54.85
C THR A 109 1.94 -0.94 53.78
N SER A 110 2.11 -1.28 52.50
CA SER A 110 1.49 -0.58 51.37
C SER A 110 0.08 -1.06 51.03
N GLY A 111 -0.45 -2.06 51.74
CA GLY A 111 -1.77 -2.66 51.47
C GLY A 111 -1.83 -3.45 50.15
N GLN A 112 -0.68 -3.81 49.59
CA GLN A 112 -0.56 -4.66 48.41
C GLN A 112 -0.44 -6.13 48.84
N ARG A 113 -0.88 -7.06 47.97
CA ARG A 113 -0.85 -8.50 48.26
C ARG A 113 0.17 -9.25 47.43
N THR A 114 0.60 -8.68 46.31
CA THR A 114 1.49 -9.33 45.36
C THR A 114 2.65 -8.43 44.99
N GLY A 115 3.84 -9.01 44.92
CA GLY A 115 5.06 -8.30 44.53
C GLY A 115 6.14 -9.20 43.96
N LEU A 116 7.28 -8.60 43.61
CA LEU A 116 8.41 -9.23 42.95
C LEU A 116 9.70 -8.97 43.72
N THR A 117 10.50 -10.00 43.94
CA THR A 117 11.84 -9.87 44.52
C THR A 117 12.88 -9.52 43.45
N ASP A 118 14.07 -9.06 43.87
CA ASP A 118 15.23 -8.88 42.96
C ASP A 118 15.74 -10.20 42.39
N LEU A 119 15.45 -11.31 43.07
CA LEU A 119 15.84 -12.66 42.67
C LEU A 119 14.84 -13.30 41.70
N GLY A 120 13.77 -12.59 41.33
CA GLY A 120 12.79 -13.02 40.35
C GLY A 120 11.69 -13.94 40.90
N ASP A 121 11.44 -13.86 42.20
CA ASP A 121 10.33 -14.57 42.84
C ASP A 121 9.11 -13.65 42.99
N ILE A 122 7.93 -14.21 42.73
CA ILE A 122 6.64 -13.62 43.06
C ILE A 122 6.37 -13.90 44.54
N VAL A 123 6.08 -12.84 45.28
CA VAL A 123 5.74 -12.88 46.70
C VAL A 123 4.25 -12.62 46.84
N LEU A 124 3.55 -13.51 47.53
CA LEU A 124 2.14 -13.34 47.90
C LEU A 124 2.03 -13.19 49.41
N VAL A 125 1.27 -12.21 49.85
CA VAL A 125 1.01 -11.94 51.26
C VAL A 125 -0.48 -12.11 51.53
N SER A 126 -0.80 -12.94 52.51
CA SER A 126 -2.17 -13.10 53.00
C SER A 126 -2.19 -13.01 54.52
N GLU A 127 -3.07 -12.16 55.03
CA GLU A 127 -3.36 -12.08 56.46
C GLU A 127 -4.36 -13.18 56.83
N THR A 128 -4.03 -14.01 57.83
CA THR A 128 -4.96 -15.01 58.36
C THR A 128 -5.01 -14.95 59.88
N GLY A 129 -6.07 -14.32 60.40
CA GLY A 129 -6.23 -14.10 61.84
C GLY A 129 -5.19 -13.11 62.37
N LYS A 130 -4.22 -13.60 63.16
CA LYS A 130 -3.13 -12.78 63.72
C LYS A 130 -1.77 -13.01 63.03
N HIS A 131 -1.70 -13.93 62.08
CA HIS A 131 -0.47 -14.28 61.40
C HIS A 131 -0.51 -13.80 59.96
N ILE A 132 0.59 -13.19 59.53
CA ILE A 132 0.83 -12.85 58.13
C ILE A 132 1.55 -14.03 57.53
N MET A 133 0.97 -14.59 56.48
CA MET A 133 1.54 -15.71 55.75
C MET A 133 2.11 -15.20 54.44
N VAL A 134 3.26 -15.76 54.06
CA VAL A 134 3.95 -15.46 52.82
C VAL A 134 4.04 -16.73 51.99
N ALA A 135 3.73 -16.62 50.70
CA ALA A 135 4.05 -17.64 49.72
C ALA A 135 5.06 -17.11 48.70
N LEU A 136 5.96 -17.99 48.29
CA LEU A 136 7.01 -17.70 47.33
C LEU A 136 6.86 -18.59 46.10
N ALA A 137 6.86 -17.97 44.93
CA ALA A 137 6.71 -18.65 43.64
C ALA A 137 7.75 -18.13 42.63
N PRO A 138 8.58 -18.98 42.01
CA PRO A 138 9.49 -18.52 40.97
C PRO A 138 8.70 -17.98 39.78
N ALA A 139 8.92 -16.72 39.39
CA ALA A 139 8.16 -16.08 38.32
C ALA A 139 8.24 -16.85 36.98
N GLY A 140 9.35 -17.53 36.72
CA GLY A 140 9.55 -18.37 35.54
C GLY A 140 8.58 -19.56 35.44
N THR A 141 7.99 -20.02 36.54
CA THR A 141 6.98 -21.10 36.54
C THR A 141 5.57 -20.60 36.25
N TRP A 142 5.34 -19.29 36.39
CA TRP A 142 4.06 -18.62 36.17
C TRP A 142 3.95 -17.97 34.80
N LEU A 143 5.11 -17.66 34.21
CA LEU A 143 5.19 -17.17 32.84
C LEU A 143 5.13 -18.34 31.84
N PRO A 144 4.49 -18.14 30.66
CA PRO A 144 4.51 -19.14 29.60
C PRO A 144 5.93 -19.36 29.08
N ALA A 145 6.18 -20.55 28.53
CA ALA A 145 7.46 -20.86 27.90
C ALA A 145 7.76 -19.89 26.75
N ALA A 146 9.02 -19.45 26.67
CA ALA A 146 9.53 -18.60 25.61
C ALA A 146 9.36 -19.27 24.24
N THR A 147 8.64 -18.62 23.31
CA THR A 147 8.52 -19.08 21.93
C THR A 147 8.84 -17.97 20.93
N GLY A 148 9.82 -18.23 20.06
CA GLY A 148 10.11 -17.40 18.89
C GLY A 148 10.37 -15.92 19.23
N ASN A 149 9.68 -15.03 18.52
CA ASN A 149 9.87 -13.57 18.52
C ASN A 149 9.04 -12.84 19.61
N HIS A 150 8.65 -13.58 20.66
CA HIS A 150 7.72 -13.14 21.69
C HIS A 150 8.43 -13.06 23.05
N GLN A 151 8.06 -12.05 23.84
CA GLN A 151 8.59 -11.84 25.17
C GLN A 151 7.48 -11.43 26.12
N VAL A 152 7.37 -12.14 27.23
CA VAL A 152 6.47 -11.81 28.34
C VAL A 152 7.33 -11.38 29.53
N SER A 153 6.88 -10.35 30.23
CA SER A 153 7.58 -9.83 31.40
C SER A 153 6.62 -9.46 32.51
N LEU A 154 7.08 -9.65 33.74
CA LEU A 154 6.46 -9.12 34.94
C LEU A 154 7.26 -7.91 35.38
N VAL A 155 6.58 -6.80 35.67
CA VAL A 155 7.21 -5.55 36.09
C VAL A 155 6.63 -5.07 37.42
N GLN A 156 7.50 -4.57 38.32
CA GLN A 156 7.12 -3.84 39.56
C GLN A 156 8.18 -2.79 39.94
N GLY A 157 7.82 -1.50 39.97
CA GLY A 157 8.61 -0.36 40.49
C GLY A 157 9.97 -0.08 39.82
N GLY A 158 10.43 -0.94 38.91
CA GLY A 158 11.78 -0.94 38.34
C GLY A 158 12.39 -2.36 38.25
N ARG A 159 11.87 -3.29 39.06
CA ARG A 159 12.15 -4.73 38.93
C ARG A 159 11.42 -5.30 37.73
N LYS A 160 12.08 -6.23 37.04
CA LYS A 160 11.48 -6.98 35.93
C LYS A 160 11.96 -8.42 35.91
N VAL A 161 11.04 -9.35 35.65
CA VAL A 161 11.37 -10.72 35.25
C VAL A 161 10.93 -10.91 33.81
N LEU A 162 11.80 -11.52 33.01
CA LEU A 162 11.61 -11.73 31.58
C LEU A 162 11.53 -13.22 31.29
N ALA A 163 10.59 -13.60 30.42
CA ALA A 163 10.51 -14.90 29.79
C ALA A 163 10.30 -14.69 28.29
N GLY A 164 11.17 -15.26 27.44
CA GLY A 164 11.10 -15.03 26.00
C GLY A 164 12.45 -14.73 25.36
N ASP A 165 12.39 -14.24 24.14
CA ASP A 165 13.56 -13.75 23.41
C ASP A 165 14.13 -12.50 24.11
N PRO A 166 15.41 -12.51 24.55
CA PRO A 166 16.03 -11.36 25.23
C PRO A 166 16.29 -10.16 24.32
N THR A 167 16.19 -10.32 22.99
CA THR A 167 16.40 -9.24 22.01
C THR A 167 15.17 -8.36 21.85
N VAL A 168 13.98 -8.87 22.18
CA VAL A 168 12.75 -8.09 22.21
C VAL A 168 12.81 -7.10 23.38
N ARG A 169 12.49 -5.83 23.12
CA ARG A 169 12.45 -4.81 24.16
C ARG A 169 11.13 -4.91 24.93
N PRO A 170 11.15 -5.13 26.25
CA PRO A 170 9.93 -5.10 27.04
C PRO A 170 9.37 -3.68 27.08
N ALA A 171 8.05 -3.58 27.19
CA ALA A 171 7.42 -2.32 27.56
C ALA A 171 8.04 -1.84 28.89
N SER A 172 8.71 -0.69 28.81
CA SER A 172 9.44 -0.13 29.94
C SER A 172 8.52 0.78 30.74
N GLY A 173 8.44 0.54 32.04
CA GLY A 173 7.85 1.48 32.98
C GLY A 173 6.62 0.94 33.69
N LEU A 174 6.64 1.04 35.01
CA LEU A 174 5.51 0.71 35.88
C LEU A 174 4.41 1.78 35.89
N ALA A 175 4.22 2.50 34.79
CA ALA A 175 3.26 3.58 34.73
C ALA A 175 1.95 3.09 34.12
N GLY A 176 1.28 2.20 34.86
CA GLY A 176 -0.12 1.83 34.65
C GLY A 176 -0.41 0.90 33.48
N ALA A 177 -1.69 0.49 33.42
CA ALA A 177 -2.27 -0.14 32.25
C ALA A 177 -1.98 0.73 31.03
N ARG A 178 -1.26 0.18 30.06
CA ARG A 178 -1.00 0.86 28.78
C ARG A 178 -1.64 0.05 27.67
N PRO A 179 -2.46 0.70 26.83
CA PRO A 179 -2.97 0.03 25.65
C PRO A 179 -1.82 -0.43 24.77
N ALA A 180 -2.05 -1.51 24.03
CA ALA A 180 -1.12 -2.02 23.05
C ALA A 180 -0.65 -0.90 22.10
N HIS A 181 0.66 -0.77 21.94
CA HIS A 181 1.29 0.24 21.10
C HIS A 181 2.56 -0.29 20.44
N PHE A 182 3.01 0.37 19.38
CA PHE A 182 4.31 0.10 18.79
C PHE A 182 5.39 0.94 19.46
N ALA A 183 6.49 0.28 19.84
CA ALA A 183 7.72 0.89 20.30
C ALA A 183 8.78 0.79 19.19
N ARG A 184 9.61 1.84 19.06
CA ARG A 184 10.68 1.90 18.06
C ARG A 184 11.88 1.08 18.53
N GLY A 185 12.32 0.12 17.71
CA GLY A 185 13.51 -0.69 17.92
C GLY A 185 14.78 0.00 17.40
N LYS A 186 15.83 -0.79 17.17
CA LYS A 186 17.04 -0.31 16.48
C LYS A 186 16.85 -0.48 14.96
N GLY A 187 17.16 0.55 14.18
CA GLY A 187 17.07 0.49 12.71
C GLY A 187 15.62 0.39 12.21
N LEU A 188 15.33 -0.64 11.41
CA LEU A 188 14.01 -0.93 10.81
C LEU A 188 13.14 -1.87 11.66
N GLU A 189 13.56 -2.15 12.90
CA GLU A 189 12.77 -2.96 13.82
C GLU A 189 11.77 -2.10 14.58
N ARG A 190 10.55 -2.63 14.71
CA ARG A 190 9.55 -2.15 15.66
C ARG A 190 9.12 -3.32 16.55
N SER A 191 8.53 -3.02 17.69
CA SER A 191 7.96 -4.04 18.56
C SER A 191 6.61 -3.58 19.04
N ALA A 192 5.58 -4.41 18.87
CA ALA A 192 4.30 -4.18 19.51
C ALA A 192 4.41 -4.61 20.97
N ALA A 193 3.91 -3.80 21.89
CA ALA A 193 3.93 -4.10 23.32
C ALA A 193 2.63 -3.67 23.99
N ALA A 194 2.15 -4.48 24.92
CA ALA A 194 0.95 -4.23 25.73
C ALA A 194 1.24 -4.54 27.20
N CYS A 195 0.64 -3.78 28.12
CA CYS A 195 0.79 -4.01 29.56
C CYS A 195 -0.57 -3.94 30.26
N THR A 196 -0.88 -4.98 31.02
CA THR A 196 -2.09 -5.08 31.82
C THR A 196 -1.70 -5.23 33.31
N PRO A 197 -2.22 -4.39 34.21
CA PRO A 197 -1.99 -4.54 35.65
C PRO A 197 -2.67 -5.82 36.14
N ILE A 198 -2.12 -6.39 37.22
CA ILE A 198 -2.75 -7.49 37.95
C ILE A 198 -3.46 -6.91 39.17
N ASP A 199 -4.68 -7.34 39.43
CA ASP A 199 -5.42 -6.89 40.61
C ASP A 199 -4.72 -7.33 41.91
N GLY A 200 -4.84 -6.49 42.95
CA GLY A 200 -4.27 -6.79 44.27
C GLY A 200 -2.78 -6.49 44.45
N GLY A 201 -2.09 -5.88 43.48
CA GLY A 201 -0.71 -5.42 43.69
C GLY A 201 -0.18 -4.47 42.61
N GLY A 202 0.97 -3.84 42.88
CA GLY A 202 1.65 -2.96 41.92
C GLY A 202 2.32 -3.69 40.74
N LEU A 203 1.87 -4.90 40.42
CA LEU A 203 2.42 -5.73 39.35
C LEU A 203 1.68 -5.50 38.04
N ALA A 204 2.41 -5.54 36.93
CA ALA A 204 1.82 -5.62 35.61
C ALA A 204 2.47 -6.73 34.78
N VAL A 205 1.66 -7.37 33.95
CA VAL A 205 2.11 -8.30 32.91
C VAL A 205 2.23 -7.51 31.63
N CYS A 206 3.42 -7.55 31.03
CA CYS A 206 3.67 -6.96 29.73
C CYS A 206 4.04 -8.04 28.74
N SER A 207 3.42 -8.01 27.56
CA SER A 207 3.82 -8.82 26.41
C SER A 207 4.39 -7.91 25.32
N ALA A 208 5.42 -8.37 24.63
CA ALA A 208 6.02 -7.71 23.50
C ALA A 208 6.32 -8.72 22.38
N VAL A 209 6.04 -8.34 21.14
CA VAL A 209 6.40 -9.09 19.96
C VAL A 209 7.16 -8.18 19.00
N ARG A 210 8.25 -8.69 18.42
CA ARG A 210 9.01 -7.93 17.42
C ARG A 210 8.37 -8.08 16.05
N THR A 211 8.26 -6.96 15.35
CA THR A 211 7.72 -6.89 14.00
C THR A 211 8.62 -6.00 13.15
N ASP A 212 8.80 -6.38 11.89
CA ASP A 212 9.57 -5.56 10.97
C ASP A 212 8.69 -4.42 10.43
N LEU A 213 9.31 -3.29 10.06
CA LEU A 213 8.59 -2.20 9.40
C LEU A 213 8.10 -2.58 8.00
N LEU A 214 8.83 -3.46 7.31
CA LEU A 214 8.48 -3.97 5.98
C LEU A 214 8.65 -5.48 5.98
N THR A 215 7.57 -6.21 5.76
CA THR A 215 7.62 -7.67 5.66
C THR A 215 7.84 -8.10 4.20
N LEU A 216 8.27 -9.36 3.99
CA LEU A 216 8.32 -9.93 2.63
C LEU A 216 6.93 -9.98 2.00
N ASP A 217 5.88 -10.19 2.80
CA ASP A 217 4.49 -10.18 2.34
C ASP A 217 4.06 -8.77 1.87
N ASP A 218 4.50 -7.71 2.56
CA ASP A 218 4.28 -6.33 2.10
C ASP A 218 4.99 -6.10 0.76
N LEU A 219 6.22 -6.59 0.59
CA LEU A 219 6.98 -6.46 -0.66
C LEU A 219 6.31 -7.21 -1.82
N VAL A 220 5.82 -8.42 -1.56
CA VAL A 220 5.07 -9.22 -2.53
C VAL A 220 3.78 -8.50 -2.94
N SER A 221 3.04 -7.96 -1.97
CA SER A 221 1.80 -7.21 -2.23
C SER A 221 2.06 -5.96 -3.08
N LEU A 222 3.10 -5.18 -2.75
CA LEU A 222 3.54 -4.04 -3.55
C LEU A 222 3.94 -4.44 -4.98
N LEU A 223 4.64 -5.58 -5.13
CA LEU A 223 5.05 -6.10 -6.44
C LEU A 223 3.83 -6.54 -7.28
N ILE A 224 2.83 -7.18 -6.67
CA ILE A 224 1.58 -7.53 -7.34
C ILE A 224 0.84 -6.26 -7.82
N PHE A 225 0.71 -5.24 -6.96
CA PHE A 225 0.09 -3.98 -7.36
C PHE A 225 0.85 -3.27 -8.48
N ALA A 226 2.20 -3.29 -8.46
CA ALA A 226 3.02 -2.75 -9.53
C ALA A 226 2.82 -3.51 -10.85
N LEU A 227 2.74 -4.84 -10.83
CA LEU A 227 2.44 -5.66 -12.01
C LEU A 227 1.04 -5.39 -12.57
N LEU A 228 0.03 -5.23 -11.71
CA LEU A 228 -1.33 -4.89 -12.12
C LEU A 228 -1.42 -3.51 -12.81
N LEU A 229 -0.56 -2.56 -12.43
CA LEU A 229 -0.44 -1.27 -13.13
C LEU A 229 0.34 -1.35 -14.44
N ALA A 230 1.31 -2.26 -14.55
CA ALA A 230 2.16 -2.34 -15.74
C ALA A 230 1.36 -2.65 -17.01
N ALA A 231 0.39 -3.56 -16.94
CA ALA A 231 -0.43 -3.96 -18.09
C ALA A 231 -1.21 -2.78 -18.74
N PRO A 232 -2.02 -1.98 -18.01
CA PRO A 232 -2.71 -0.84 -18.59
C PRO A 232 -1.74 0.24 -19.07
N ILE A 233 -0.62 0.48 -18.38
CA ILE A 233 0.41 1.43 -18.84
C ILE A 233 0.99 0.99 -20.19
N LEU A 234 1.34 -0.30 -20.33
CA LEU A 234 1.85 -0.85 -21.59
C LEU A 234 0.80 -0.79 -22.71
N ALA A 235 -0.46 -1.07 -22.41
CA ALA A 235 -1.54 -0.97 -23.40
C ALA A 235 -1.73 0.47 -23.91
N ILE A 236 -1.77 1.45 -23.00
CA ILE A 236 -1.96 2.87 -23.34
C ILE A 236 -0.75 3.41 -24.12
N THR A 237 0.46 3.11 -23.64
CA THR A 237 1.71 3.54 -24.31
C THR A 237 1.86 2.89 -25.69
N GLY A 238 1.53 1.62 -25.82
CA GLY A 238 1.49 0.90 -27.09
C GLY A 238 0.51 1.53 -28.09
N LEU A 239 -0.72 1.81 -27.65
CA LEU A 239 -1.74 2.45 -28.49
C LEU A 239 -1.32 3.87 -28.93
N MET A 240 -0.78 4.68 -28.03
CA MET A 240 -0.26 6.01 -28.35
C MET A 240 0.86 5.98 -29.39
N SER A 241 1.77 5.01 -29.29
CA SER A 241 2.86 4.87 -30.26
C SER A 241 2.35 4.56 -31.67
N ARG A 242 1.28 3.75 -31.78
CA ARG A 242 0.63 3.43 -33.06
C ARG A 242 -0.11 4.63 -33.65
N LEU A 243 -0.88 5.35 -32.84
CA LEU A 243 -1.61 6.54 -33.30
C LEU A 243 -0.66 7.64 -33.77
N SER A 244 0.46 7.85 -33.06
CA SER A 244 1.48 8.82 -33.44
C SER A 244 2.14 8.46 -34.79
N ARG A 245 2.36 7.17 -35.08
CA ARG A 245 2.91 6.74 -36.37
C ARG A 245 1.94 7.01 -37.52
N LYS A 246 0.66 6.66 -37.36
CA LYS A 246 -0.37 6.93 -38.38
C LYS A 246 -0.51 8.41 -38.69
N GLN A 247 -0.47 9.28 -37.69
CA GLN A 247 -0.52 10.73 -37.91
C GLN A 247 0.72 11.25 -38.66
N ALA A 248 1.90 10.71 -38.38
CA ALA A 248 3.11 11.08 -39.09
C ALA A 248 3.05 10.68 -40.58
N GLU A 249 2.52 9.50 -40.89
CA GLU A 249 2.31 9.05 -42.29
C GLU A 249 1.37 9.99 -43.06
N VAL A 250 0.24 10.38 -42.47
CA VAL A 250 -0.73 11.30 -43.12
C VAL A 250 -0.13 12.69 -43.38
N ILE A 251 0.64 13.23 -42.45
CA ILE A 251 1.30 14.55 -42.63
C ILE A 251 2.35 14.49 -43.73
N VAL A 252 3.09 13.38 -43.84
CA VAL A 252 4.11 13.20 -44.88
C VAL A 252 3.46 13.09 -46.27
N GLU A 253 2.33 12.39 -46.40
CA GLU A 253 1.62 12.29 -47.68
C GLU A 253 1.08 13.65 -48.15
N ALA A 254 0.43 14.40 -47.25
CA ALA A 254 -0.06 15.74 -47.56
C ALA A 254 1.06 16.72 -47.96
N ALA A 255 2.23 16.63 -47.31
CA ALA A 255 3.38 17.45 -47.67
C ALA A 255 3.97 17.08 -49.05
N ARG A 256 3.83 15.82 -49.46
CA ARG A 256 4.30 15.32 -50.76
C ARG A 256 3.41 15.81 -51.90
N GLU A 257 2.09 15.80 -51.72
CA GLU A 257 1.12 16.35 -52.67
C GLU A 257 1.37 17.84 -52.93
N GLU A 258 1.49 18.66 -51.88
CA GLU A 258 1.76 20.11 -52.01
C GLU A 258 3.09 20.39 -52.74
N GLN A 259 4.10 19.53 -52.54
CA GLN A 259 5.37 19.66 -53.25
C GLN A 259 5.26 19.26 -54.73
N ALA A 260 4.45 18.26 -55.06
CA ALA A 260 4.18 17.88 -56.44
C ALA A 260 3.47 19.00 -57.21
N ASP A 261 2.45 19.62 -56.62
CA ASP A 261 1.70 20.74 -57.22
C ASP A 261 2.60 21.95 -57.51
N ARG A 262 3.48 22.29 -56.57
CA ARG A 262 4.45 23.39 -56.75
C ARG A 262 5.42 23.13 -57.91
N ILE A 263 5.92 21.91 -58.05
CA ILE A 263 6.81 21.53 -59.14
C ILE A 263 6.05 21.58 -60.47
N MET A 264 4.85 20.99 -60.52
CA MET A 264 4.00 20.97 -61.70
C MET A 264 3.69 22.39 -62.20
N THR A 265 3.23 23.26 -61.31
CA THR A 265 2.95 24.68 -61.61
C THR A 265 4.16 25.39 -62.19
N THR A 266 5.36 25.14 -61.62
CA THR A 266 6.61 25.77 -62.08
C THR A 266 7.01 25.30 -63.48
N VAL A 267 6.92 24.00 -63.75
CA VAL A 267 7.26 23.42 -65.06
C VAL A 267 6.29 23.90 -66.14
N MET A 268 4.99 23.89 -65.86
CA MET A 268 3.95 24.26 -66.82
C MET A 268 4.01 25.76 -67.19
N ARG A 269 4.28 26.63 -66.22
CA ARG A 269 4.51 28.07 -66.46
C ARG A 269 5.72 28.30 -67.39
N GLY A 270 6.80 27.55 -67.21
CA GLY A 270 7.98 27.62 -68.09
C GLY A 270 7.70 27.17 -69.52
N ALA A 271 6.81 26.18 -69.70
CA ALA A 271 6.41 25.64 -71.00
C ALA A 271 5.32 26.44 -71.71
N ARG A 272 4.75 27.49 -71.08
CA ARG A 272 3.52 28.18 -71.53
C ARG A 272 2.36 27.21 -71.80
N ALA A 273 2.31 26.14 -71.02
CA ALA A 273 1.24 25.16 -71.06
C ALA A 273 0.37 25.34 -69.82
N GLY A 274 -0.94 25.18 -70.00
CA GLY A 274 -1.88 25.03 -68.89
C GLY A 274 -2.13 23.55 -68.59
N TYR A 275 -2.45 23.25 -67.34
CA TYR A 275 -3.04 21.97 -66.97
C TYR A 275 -4.44 22.18 -66.39
N TRP A 276 -5.24 21.12 -66.45
CA TRP A 276 -6.57 21.08 -65.90
C TRP A 276 -6.81 19.67 -65.35
N GLU A 277 -7.60 19.59 -64.30
CA GLU A 277 -7.94 18.34 -63.62
C GLU A 277 -9.46 18.22 -63.57
N TRP A 278 -9.97 17.00 -63.52
CA TRP A 278 -11.39 16.74 -63.41
C TRP A 278 -11.67 15.79 -62.26
N THR A 279 -12.83 15.96 -61.64
CA THR A 279 -13.35 15.00 -60.65
C THR A 279 -13.71 13.67 -61.33
N ASP A 280 -13.73 12.55 -60.59
CA ASP A 280 -14.05 11.23 -61.15
C ASP A 280 -15.40 11.16 -61.90
N ASP A 281 -16.35 12.03 -61.52
CA ASP A 281 -17.66 12.17 -62.16
C ASP A 281 -17.69 13.20 -63.31
N MET A 282 -16.56 13.86 -63.61
CA MET A 282 -16.38 14.95 -64.59
C MET A 282 -17.47 16.03 -64.46
N SER A 283 -17.89 16.33 -63.23
CA SER A 283 -18.85 17.41 -62.97
C SER A 283 -18.17 18.76 -62.86
N ASP A 284 -16.92 18.78 -62.41
CA ASP A 284 -16.14 19.99 -62.20
C ASP A 284 -14.73 19.85 -62.78
N LEU A 285 -14.25 20.92 -63.41
CA LEU A 285 -12.92 21.02 -64.00
C LEU A 285 -12.13 22.10 -63.27
N PHE A 286 -11.05 21.69 -62.59
CA PHE A 286 -10.07 22.62 -62.08
C PHE A 286 -9.21 23.15 -63.23
N LEU A 287 -9.07 24.47 -63.34
CA LEU A 287 -8.23 25.13 -64.32
C LEU A 287 -7.05 25.80 -63.61
N SER A 288 -5.83 25.46 -64.03
CA SER A 288 -4.66 26.27 -63.66
C SER A 288 -4.79 27.69 -64.23
N ASP A 289 -4.11 28.66 -63.60
CA ASP A 289 -4.06 30.06 -64.07
C ASP A 289 -3.74 30.16 -65.57
N ALA A 290 -2.76 29.36 -66.04
CA ALA A 290 -2.35 29.33 -67.44
C ALA A 290 -3.44 28.77 -68.37
N THR A 291 -4.19 27.75 -67.94
CA THR A 291 -5.34 27.24 -68.71
C THR A 291 -6.45 28.28 -68.77
N GLY A 292 -6.76 28.93 -67.65
CA GLY A 292 -7.71 30.04 -67.59
C GLY A 292 -7.32 31.16 -68.54
N GLU A 293 -6.04 31.55 -68.58
CA GLU A 293 -5.54 32.54 -69.55
C GLU A 293 -5.69 32.10 -71.00
N LEU A 294 -5.37 30.84 -71.33
CA LEU A 294 -5.50 30.30 -72.69
C LEU A 294 -6.95 30.21 -73.16
N LEU A 295 -7.89 29.94 -72.26
CA LEU A 295 -9.32 29.83 -72.54
C LEU A 295 -10.08 31.15 -72.44
N GLY A 296 -9.44 32.23 -72.00
CA GLY A 296 -10.11 33.52 -71.75
C GLY A 296 -10.92 33.58 -70.44
N LEU A 297 -10.72 32.60 -69.54
CA LEU A 297 -11.39 32.40 -68.27
C LEU A 297 -10.53 32.87 -67.09
N ARG A 298 -9.95 34.07 -67.17
CA ARG A 298 -9.04 34.58 -66.13
C ARG A 298 -9.75 34.70 -64.78
N GLY A 299 -9.15 34.13 -63.74
CA GLY A 299 -9.68 34.16 -62.36
C GLY A 299 -10.77 33.13 -62.07
N ILE A 300 -11.07 32.22 -63.01
CA ILE A 300 -11.98 31.09 -62.80
C ILE A 300 -11.12 29.84 -62.56
N GLU A 301 -11.15 29.33 -61.33
CA GLU A 301 -10.42 28.13 -60.93
C GLU A 301 -11.20 26.84 -61.20
N HIS A 302 -12.53 26.89 -61.18
CA HIS A 302 -13.40 25.74 -61.35
C HIS A 302 -14.51 26.07 -62.35
N ILE A 303 -14.75 25.19 -63.32
CA ILE A 303 -15.79 25.34 -64.34
C ILE A 303 -16.45 23.98 -64.63
N SER A 304 -17.77 23.97 -64.82
CA SER A 304 -18.44 22.75 -65.25
C SER A 304 -18.11 22.42 -66.72
N VAL A 305 -18.21 21.14 -67.10
CA VAL A 305 -17.99 20.73 -68.50
C VAL A 305 -18.97 21.42 -69.45
N GLU A 306 -20.20 21.69 -69.01
CA GLU A 306 -21.21 22.35 -69.85
C GLU A 306 -20.87 23.84 -70.03
N ASP A 307 -20.45 24.53 -68.97
CA ASP A 307 -20.02 25.95 -69.05
C ASP A 307 -18.74 26.11 -69.88
N LEU A 308 -17.86 25.10 -69.88
CA LEU A 308 -16.70 25.06 -70.77
C LEU A 308 -17.13 25.06 -72.25
N MET A 309 -18.22 24.37 -72.60
CA MET A 309 -18.70 24.30 -73.99
C MET A 309 -19.07 25.69 -74.54
N ASP A 310 -19.52 26.61 -73.69
CA ASP A 310 -19.84 27.98 -74.09
C ASP A 310 -18.61 28.76 -74.57
N HIS A 311 -17.43 28.37 -74.10
CA HIS A 311 -16.14 28.96 -74.47
C HIS A 311 -15.47 28.26 -75.66
N VAL A 312 -16.07 27.19 -76.17
CA VAL A 312 -15.60 26.46 -77.35
C VAL A 312 -16.36 26.93 -78.59
N HIS A 313 -15.64 27.07 -79.71
CA HIS A 313 -16.24 27.44 -80.99
C HIS A 313 -17.39 26.47 -81.36
N PRO A 314 -18.55 26.96 -81.86
CA PRO A 314 -19.75 26.15 -82.08
C PRO A 314 -19.52 24.88 -82.91
N GLU A 315 -18.63 24.95 -83.91
CA GLU A 315 -18.28 23.80 -84.77
C GLU A 315 -17.59 22.65 -84.02
N HIS A 316 -17.02 22.90 -82.85
CA HIS A 316 -16.25 21.92 -82.08
C HIS A 316 -16.95 21.41 -80.82
N ARG A 317 -18.08 22.01 -80.42
CA ARG A 317 -18.78 21.69 -79.17
C ARG A 317 -19.23 20.23 -79.10
N GLU A 318 -19.91 19.73 -80.13
CA GLU A 318 -20.41 18.35 -80.14
C GLU A 318 -19.27 17.33 -80.10
N ARG A 319 -18.20 17.56 -80.88
CA ARG A 319 -17.02 16.69 -80.87
C ARG A 319 -16.34 16.66 -79.50
N LEU A 320 -16.25 17.81 -78.83
CA LEU A 320 -15.65 17.90 -77.50
C LEU A 320 -16.52 17.20 -76.45
N ARG A 321 -17.85 17.38 -76.51
CA ARG A 321 -18.80 16.71 -75.61
C ARG A 321 -18.74 15.18 -75.76
N GLU A 322 -18.72 14.68 -76.99
CA GLU A 322 -18.56 13.24 -77.25
C GLU A 322 -17.23 12.70 -76.70
N ALA A 323 -16.16 13.49 -76.83
CA ALA A 323 -14.85 13.10 -76.32
C ALA A 323 -14.85 13.02 -74.78
N PHE A 324 -15.51 13.94 -74.08
CA PHE A 324 -15.71 13.85 -72.63
C PHE A 324 -16.52 12.61 -72.22
N VAL A 325 -17.65 12.34 -72.90
CA VAL A 325 -18.46 11.13 -72.64
C VAL A 325 -17.64 9.85 -72.85
N LYS A 326 -16.86 9.79 -73.92
CA LYS A 326 -16.00 8.64 -74.22
C LYS A 326 -14.90 8.46 -73.18
N SER A 327 -14.31 9.56 -72.73
CA SER A 327 -13.21 9.55 -71.74
C SER A 327 -13.62 8.92 -70.40
N ARG A 328 -14.91 8.97 -70.00
CA ARG A 328 -15.42 8.29 -68.79
C ARG A 328 -15.24 6.77 -68.81
N SER A 329 -15.17 6.15 -70.00
CA SER A 329 -15.00 4.69 -70.13
C SER A 329 -13.56 4.26 -70.47
N ILE A 330 -12.77 5.14 -71.08
CA ILE A 330 -11.43 4.83 -71.59
C ILE A 330 -10.32 5.43 -70.71
N GLY A 331 -10.64 6.42 -69.88
CA GLY A 331 -9.73 7.04 -68.92
C GLY A 331 -8.75 8.07 -69.49
N TRP A 332 -8.80 8.37 -70.79
CA TRP A 332 -8.01 9.44 -71.41
C TRP A 332 -8.73 10.05 -72.61
N ILE A 333 -8.35 11.29 -72.95
CA ILE A 333 -8.85 12.06 -74.08
C ILE A 333 -7.72 12.91 -74.64
N GLN A 334 -7.65 13.00 -75.97
CA GLN A 334 -6.88 14.01 -76.67
C GLN A 334 -7.79 14.69 -77.69
N THR A 335 -7.87 16.00 -77.62
CA THR A 335 -8.76 16.80 -78.47
C THR A 335 -8.11 18.13 -78.79
N SER A 336 -8.55 18.75 -79.89
CA SER A 336 -8.10 20.07 -80.31
C SER A 336 -9.33 20.84 -80.76
N PHE A 337 -9.51 22.02 -80.19
CA PHE A 337 -10.65 22.89 -80.47
C PHE A 337 -10.19 24.34 -80.47
N ALA A 338 -10.87 25.17 -81.24
CA ALA A 338 -10.75 26.62 -81.17
C ALA A 338 -11.63 27.16 -80.04
N THR A 339 -11.15 28.18 -79.34
CA THR A 339 -11.95 28.95 -78.38
C THR A 339 -12.90 29.89 -79.12
N ALA A 340 -14.01 30.25 -78.48
CA ALA A 340 -15.05 31.09 -79.09
C ALA A 340 -14.61 32.56 -79.28
N SER A 341 -13.50 32.99 -78.67
CA SER A 341 -12.95 34.34 -78.82
C SER A 341 -11.71 34.37 -79.73
N SER A 342 -11.92 34.76 -81.00
CA SER A 342 -10.90 35.37 -81.87
C SER A 342 -11.49 36.62 -82.51
#